data_AF-A0A947DI51-F1
#
_entry.id   AF-A0A947DI51-F1
#
_cell.length_a   1.000
_cell.length_b   1.000
_cell.length_c   1.000
_cell.angle_alpha   90.00
_cell.angle_beta   90.00
_cell.angle_gamma   90.00
#
_symmetry.space_group_name_H-M   'P 1'
#
loop_
_entity.id
_entity.type
_entity.pdbx_description
1 polymer ?
#
loop_
_entity_poly.entity_id
_entity_poly.type
_entity_poly.pdbx_seq_one_letter_code
_entity_poly.pdbx_strand_id
1 'polypeptide(L)'
;MSQQRHNQNRTAIVYFGPTRQEYLDLVQADDHHHAYLKYIQVPLQAQLTRDKHKPECSDLSRYTVHSQRERRVKGWQGEIETLPICRVKCCACKAVFTVLPSFIPRYRRHDTDCLGKLLEMNLGMGLTQRETATIYEWVNPETGWHPGWIWQLIQWLGLSMPVALLLVRLGLLPPSMSSVMRSFPN
;
A
#
# COMPACT_ATOMS: atom_id res chain seq x y z
N MET A 1 -8.79 0.16 -33.95
CA MET A 1 -7.86 0.73 -32.95
C MET A 1 -8.27 0.23 -31.58
N SER A 2 -7.55 -0.77 -31.03
CA SER A 2 -7.82 -1.29 -29.70
C SER A 2 -7.33 -0.30 -28.65
N GLN A 3 -8.24 0.41 -28.00
CA GLN A 3 -7.89 1.22 -26.83
C GLN A 3 -7.26 0.29 -25.79
N GLN A 4 -5.96 0.44 -25.56
CA GLN A 4 -5.27 -0.20 -24.44
C GLN A 4 -6.08 0.13 -23.18
N ARG A 5 -6.60 -0.91 -22.51
CA ARG A 5 -7.23 -0.78 -21.20
C ARG A 5 -6.17 -0.28 -20.23
N HIS A 6 -6.05 1.04 -20.10
CA HIS A 6 -5.27 1.64 -19.04
C HIS A 6 -5.85 1.09 -17.73
N ASN A 7 -5.04 0.36 -16.98
CA ASN A 7 -5.49 -0.33 -15.78
C ASN A 7 -5.93 0.73 -14.76
N GLN A 8 -7.22 1.06 -14.74
CA GLN A 8 -7.74 2.14 -13.92
C GLN A 8 -7.46 1.81 -12.46
N ASN A 9 -6.77 2.72 -11.78
CA ASN A 9 -6.36 2.56 -10.39
C ASN A 9 -7.59 2.58 -9.45
N ARG A 10 -8.33 1.46 -9.40
CA ARG A 10 -9.57 1.26 -8.65
C ARG A 10 -9.30 0.44 -7.39
N THR A 11 -8.32 0.88 -6.60
CA THR A 11 -7.98 0.28 -5.31
C THR A 11 -7.99 1.36 -4.25
N ALA A 12 -8.78 1.17 -3.20
CA ALA A 12 -8.72 1.98 -1.99
C ALA A 12 -7.93 1.21 -0.94
N ILE A 13 -7.02 1.90 -0.24
CA ILE A 13 -6.21 1.32 0.84
C ILE A 13 -6.81 1.80 2.17
N VAL A 14 -7.24 0.87 3.02
CA VAL A 14 -7.98 1.20 4.25
C VAL A 14 -7.27 0.62 5.46
N TYR A 15 -7.06 1.45 6.47
CA TYR A 15 -6.60 1.00 7.78
C TYR A 15 -7.80 0.42 8.54
N PHE A 16 -7.66 -0.82 9.01
CA PHE A 16 -8.72 -1.57 9.69
C PHE A 16 -8.44 -1.80 11.18
N GLY A 17 -7.42 -1.13 11.73
CA GLY A 17 -6.96 -1.35 13.09
C GLY A 17 -5.51 -1.84 13.16
N PRO A 18 -4.93 -1.92 14.37
CA PRO A 18 -3.55 -2.35 14.58
C PRO A 18 -3.33 -3.83 14.33
N THR A 19 -4.38 -4.66 14.43
CA THR A 19 -4.26 -6.10 14.25
C THR A 19 -4.93 -6.58 12.97
N ARG A 20 -4.39 -7.68 12.41
CA ARG A 20 -5.01 -8.40 11.30
C ARG A 20 -6.38 -8.98 11.69
N GLN A 21 -6.54 -9.38 12.95
CA GLN A 21 -7.77 -10.00 13.44
C GLN A 21 -8.95 -9.04 13.37
N GLU A 22 -8.77 -7.76 13.71
CA GLU A 22 -9.82 -6.74 13.59
C GLU A 22 -10.36 -6.60 12.15
N TYR A 23 -9.49 -6.76 11.15
CA TYR A 23 -9.94 -6.81 9.76
C TYR A 23 -10.77 -8.06 9.46
N LEU A 24 -10.31 -9.23 9.91
CA LEU A 24 -10.98 -10.50 9.68
C LEU A 24 -12.35 -10.53 10.36
N ASP A 25 -12.43 -10.10 11.63
CA ASP A 25 -13.67 -10.00 12.39
C ASP A 25 -14.69 -9.13 11.65
N LEU A 26 -14.26 -8.00 11.09
CA LEU A 26 -15.14 -7.09 10.35
C LEU A 26 -15.60 -7.67 9.01
N VAL A 27 -14.76 -8.44 8.32
CA VAL A 27 -15.07 -9.02 7.00
C VAL A 27 -15.89 -10.31 7.10
N GLN A 28 -15.70 -11.06 8.18
CA GLN A 28 -16.31 -12.37 8.41
C GLN A 28 -17.52 -12.31 9.34
N ALA A 29 -17.84 -11.15 9.92
CA ALA A 29 -19.02 -10.98 10.75
C ALA A 29 -20.32 -11.44 10.07
N ASP A 30 -21.17 -12.11 10.83
CA ASP A 30 -22.47 -12.62 10.40
C ASP A 30 -23.46 -11.50 10.01
N ASP A 31 -23.18 -10.24 10.36
CA ASP A 31 -24.04 -9.06 10.17
C ASP A 31 -24.17 -8.55 8.71
N HIS A 32 -23.97 -9.44 7.74
CA HIS A 32 -24.21 -9.22 6.32
C HIS A 32 -23.56 -7.95 5.76
N HIS A 33 -22.24 -7.83 5.93
CA HIS A 33 -21.42 -6.76 5.33
C HIS A 33 -21.83 -5.32 5.70
N HIS A 34 -22.79 -5.12 6.61
CA HIS A 34 -23.32 -3.79 6.91
C HIS A 34 -22.31 -2.98 7.72
N ALA A 35 -21.77 -3.55 8.80
CA ALA A 35 -20.69 -2.93 9.57
C ALA A 35 -19.47 -2.65 8.68
N TYR A 36 -19.10 -3.61 7.84
CA TYR A 36 -18.00 -3.46 6.88
C TYR A 36 -18.22 -2.27 5.93
N LEU A 37 -19.39 -2.18 5.28
CA LEU A 37 -19.72 -1.08 4.37
C LEU A 37 -19.74 0.27 5.07
N LYS A 38 -20.31 0.33 6.29
CA LYS A 38 -20.33 1.55 7.10
C LYS A 38 -18.91 2.03 7.44
N TYR A 39 -18.03 1.10 7.81
CA TYR A 39 -16.64 1.40 8.15
C TYR A 39 -15.86 1.98 6.98
N ILE A 40 -15.95 1.35 5.80
CA ILE A 40 -15.15 1.74 4.65
C ILE A 40 -15.71 2.95 3.89
N GLN A 41 -16.93 3.40 4.17
CA GLN A 41 -17.61 4.40 3.35
C GLN A 41 -16.83 5.72 3.26
N VAL A 42 -16.36 6.25 4.38
CA VAL A 42 -15.57 7.48 4.43
C VAL A 42 -14.21 7.29 3.71
N PRO A 43 -13.42 6.25 4.00
CA PRO A 43 -12.20 5.95 3.23
C PRO A 43 -12.41 5.84 1.72
N LEU A 44 -13.50 5.21 1.27
CA LEU A 44 -13.82 5.07 -0.15
C LEU A 44 -14.11 6.42 -0.80
N GLN A 45 -14.92 7.27 -0.15
CA GLN A 45 -15.23 8.60 -0.69
C GLN A 45 -13.99 9.50 -0.77
N ALA A 46 -13.07 9.37 0.21
CA ALA A 46 -11.82 10.14 0.21
C ALA A 46 -10.84 9.73 -0.89
N GLN A 47 -10.82 8.44 -1.28
CA GLN A 47 -9.81 7.90 -2.21
C GLN A 47 -10.34 7.66 -3.64
N LEU A 48 -11.65 7.43 -3.79
CA LEU A 48 -12.28 7.09 -5.08
C LEU A 48 -12.98 8.31 -5.66
N THR A 49 -12.17 9.26 -6.10
CA THR A 49 -12.59 10.47 -6.82
C THR A 49 -13.33 10.16 -8.13
N ARG A 50 -14.05 11.15 -8.68
CA ARG A 50 -14.93 10.98 -9.84
C ARG A 50 -14.25 10.35 -11.07
N ASP A 51 -12.97 10.61 -11.28
CA ASP A 51 -12.14 10.03 -12.35
C ASP A 51 -11.94 8.51 -12.23
N LYS A 52 -12.14 7.93 -11.04
CA LYS A 52 -12.08 6.48 -10.81
C LYS A 52 -13.38 5.76 -11.15
N HIS A 53 -14.48 6.51 -11.22
CA HIS A 53 -15.80 6.01 -11.59
C HIS A 53 -16.01 6.07 -13.11
N LYS A 54 -17.14 5.57 -13.59
CA LYS A 54 -17.52 5.79 -14.98
C LYS A 54 -17.97 7.26 -15.16
N PRO A 55 -17.82 7.86 -16.35
CA PRO A 55 -18.10 9.29 -16.57
C PRO A 55 -19.52 9.72 -16.13
N GLU A 56 -20.50 8.84 -16.28
CA GLU A 56 -21.91 9.08 -15.99
C GLU A 56 -22.31 8.75 -14.54
N CYS A 57 -21.35 8.61 -13.63
CA CYS A 57 -21.67 8.33 -12.23
C CYS A 57 -22.38 9.54 -11.57
N SER A 58 -23.64 9.34 -11.18
CA SER A 58 -24.45 10.35 -10.50
C SER A 58 -24.25 10.39 -8.98
N ASP A 59 -23.81 9.28 -8.38
CA ASP A 59 -23.64 9.16 -6.93
C ASP A 59 -22.38 8.34 -6.59
N LEU A 60 -21.44 9.00 -5.91
CA LEU A 60 -20.15 8.45 -5.47
C LEU A 60 -20.17 7.98 -4.01
N SER A 61 -21.30 8.14 -3.31
CA SER A 61 -21.39 7.94 -1.86
C SER A 61 -21.79 6.53 -1.46
N ARG A 62 -22.48 5.79 -2.34
CA ARG A 62 -23.10 4.50 -2.03
C ARG A 62 -22.41 3.31 -2.72
N TYR A 63 -22.14 2.28 -1.92
CA TYR A 63 -21.47 1.06 -2.33
C TYR A 63 -22.16 -0.18 -1.77
N THR A 64 -22.01 -1.31 -2.46
CA THR A 64 -22.36 -2.65 -1.95
C THR A 64 -21.16 -3.58 -2.04
N VAL A 65 -21.10 -4.60 -1.18
CA VAL A 65 -20.12 -5.68 -1.35
C VAL A 65 -20.49 -6.48 -2.60
N HIS A 66 -19.48 -6.74 -3.44
CA HIS A 66 -19.65 -7.40 -4.72
C HIS A 66 -19.07 -8.81 -4.74
N SER A 67 -17.85 -8.96 -4.25
CA SER A 67 -17.15 -10.24 -4.19
C SER A 67 -15.99 -10.15 -3.22
N GLN A 68 -15.49 -11.31 -2.81
CA GLN A 68 -14.21 -11.42 -2.12
C GLN A 68 -13.25 -12.18 -3.04
N ARG A 69 -11.98 -11.79 -3.01
CA ARG A 69 -10.91 -12.59 -3.63
C ARG A 69 -9.93 -13.00 -2.57
N GLU A 70 -9.34 -14.17 -2.74
CA GLU A 70 -8.26 -14.61 -1.89
C GLU A 70 -6.94 -13.96 -2.28
N ARG A 71 -6.13 -13.63 -1.29
CA ARG A 71 -4.77 -13.14 -1.49
C ARG A 71 -3.83 -13.81 -0.51
N ARG A 72 -2.81 -14.48 -1.04
CA ARG A 72 -1.70 -15.01 -0.26
C ARG A 72 -0.79 -13.87 0.17
N VAL A 73 -0.60 -13.73 1.48
CA VAL A 73 0.29 -12.78 2.12
C VAL A 73 1.32 -13.54 2.92
N LYS A 74 2.57 -13.11 2.83
CA LYS A 74 3.72 -13.67 3.53
C LYS A 74 4.12 -12.71 4.64
N GLY A 75 4.15 -13.18 5.87
CA GLY A 75 4.61 -12.39 7.00
C GLY A 75 6.13 -12.41 7.16
N TRP A 76 6.59 -11.84 8.27
CA TRP A 76 8.02 -11.69 8.56
C TRP A 76 8.70 -13.03 8.88
N GLN A 77 8.01 -13.96 9.53
CA GLN A 77 8.56 -15.27 9.92
C GLN A 77 8.44 -16.32 8.82
N GLY A 78 7.99 -15.91 7.63
CA GLY A 78 7.85 -16.78 6.48
C GLY A 78 6.49 -17.47 6.37
N GLU A 79 5.62 -17.25 7.36
CA GLU A 79 4.25 -17.73 7.35
C GLU A 79 3.49 -17.20 6.13
N ILE A 80 2.77 -18.09 5.45
CA ILE A 80 1.92 -17.72 4.33
C ILE A 80 0.47 -17.92 4.74
N GLU A 81 -0.27 -16.82 4.73
CA GLU A 81 -1.69 -16.81 5.03
C GLU A 81 -2.50 -16.40 3.81
N THR A 82 -3.69 -16.98 3.65
CA THR A 82 -4.64 -16.58 2.62
C THR A 82 -5.72 -15.69 3.23
N LEU A 83 -5.76 -14.43 2.81
CA LEU A 83 -6.69 -13.44 3.33
C LEU A 83 -7.79 -13.11 2.32
N PRO A 84 -9.05 -12.97 2.76
CA PRO A 84 -10.11 -12.43 1.92
C PRO A 84 -9.83 -10.95 1.65
N ILE A 85 -10.02 -10.50 0.41
CA ILE A 85 -9.91 -9.11 0.00
C ILE A 85 -11.23 -8.72 -0.65
N CYS A 86 -11.97 -7.86 0.02
CA CYS A 86 -13.29 -7.44 -0.43
C CYS A 86 -13.20 -6.53 -1.66
N ARG A 87 -14.17 -6.72 -2.54
CA ARG A 87 -14.47 -5.82 -3.65
C ARG A 87 -15.83 -5.22 -3.44
N VAL A 88 -15.91 -3.92 -3.65
CA VAL A 88 -17.14 -3.15 -3.55
C VAL A 88 -17.55 -2.62 -4.90
N LYS A 89 -18.85 -2.43 -5.09
CA LYS A 89 -19.44 -1.94 -6.32
C LYS A 89 -20.21 -0.66 -6.03
N CYS A 90 -19.94 0.38 -6.81
CA CYS A 90 -20.73 1.61 -6.74
C CYS A 90 -22.18 1.33 -7.13
N CYS A 91 -23.13 1.85 -6.36
CA CYS A 91 -24.55 1.65 -6.61
C CYS A 91 -25.04 2.33 -7.89
N ALA A 92 -24.47 3.49 -8.25
CA ALA A 92 -24.84 4.25 -9.45
C ALA A 92 -24.16 3.69 -10.71
N CYS A 93 -22.85 3.86 -10.87
CA CYS A 93 -22.17 3.51 -12.13
C CYS A 93 -21.76 2.03 -12.26
N LYS A 94 -21.96 1.23 -11.20
CA LYS A 94 -21.59 -0.19 -11.14
C LYS A 94 -20.09 -0.46 -11.31
N ALA A 95 -19.22 0.55 -11.16
CA ALA A 95 -17.78 0.35 -11.13
C ALA A 95 -17.38 -0.47 -9.90
N VAL A 96 -16.42 -1.39 -10.08
CA VAL A 96 -15.91 -2.27 -9.03
C VAL A 96 -14.56 -1.76 -8.54
N PHE A 97 -14.40 -1.70 -7.23
CA PHE A 97 -13.20 -1.24 -6.55
C PHE A 97 -12.72 -2.33 -5.59
N THR A 98 -11.40 -2.51 -5.53
CA THR A 98 -10.78 -3.38 -4.53
C THR A 98 -10.53 -2.57 -3.26
N VAL A 99 -10.96 -3.09 -2.12
CA VAL A 99 -10.64 -2.52 -0.81
C VAL A 99 -9.50 -3.34 -0.24
N LEU A 100 -8.33 -2.72 -0.17
CA LEU A 100 -7.12 -3.38 0.27
C LEU A 100 -6.79 -2.93 1.70
N PRO A 101 -6.61 -3.87 2.65
CA PRO A 101 -6.12 -3.52 3.97
C PRO A 101 -4.75 -2.84 3.90
N SER A 102 -4.53 -1.83 4.73
CA SER A 102 -3.27 -1.06 4.74
C SER A 102 -2.05 -1.91 5.06
N PHE A 103 -2.24 -3.00 5.81
CA PHE A 103 -1.16 -3.93 6.13
C PHE A 103 -0.74 -4.81 4.94
N ILE A 104 -1.41 -4.67 3.79
CA ILE A 104 -1.05 -5.36 2.55
C ILE A 104 -0.67 -4.33 1.47
N PRO A 105 0.61 -4.22 1.08
CA PRO A 105 1.02 -3.42 -0.07
C PRO A 105 0.37 -3.90 -1.37
N ARG A 106 -0.01 -2.96 -2.25
CA ARG A 106 -0.79 -3.25 -3.46
C ARG A 106 -0.19 -4.29 -4.40
N TYR A 107 1.11 -4.23 -4.64
CA TYR A 107 1.80 -5.05 -5.65
C TYR A 107 2.73 -6.10 -5.06
N ARG A 108 2.73 -6.27 -3.73
CA ARG A 108 3.63 -7.21 -3.04
C ARG A 108 2.84 -8.26 -2.27
N ARG A 109 3.47 -9.41 -2.07
CA ARG A 109 2.91 -10.49 -1.26
C ARG A 109 3.39 -10.44 0.18
N HIS A 110 4.43 -9.67 0.50
CA HIS A 110 4.84 -9.43 1.88
C HIS A 110 3.89 -8.44 2.55
N ASP A 111 3.58 -8.63 3.83
CA ASP A 111 2.87 -7.63 4.61
C ASP A 111 3.73 -6.37 4.84
N THR A 112 3.09 -5.29 5.29
CA THR A 112 3.81 -4.04 5.58
C THR A 112 4.73 -4.14 6.78
N ASP A 113 4.52 -5.11 7.68
CA ASP A 113 5.33 -5.25 8.88
C ASP A 113 6.72 -5.81 8.52
N CYS A 114 6.78 -6.76 7.57
CA CYS A 114 8.00 -7.21 6.94
C CYS A 114 8.77 -6.04 6.28
N LEU A 115 8.05 -5.16 5.57
CA LEU A 115 8.64 -3.94 4.99
C LEU A 115 9.17 -3.00 6.08
N GLY A 116 8.38 -2.78 7.12
CA GLY A 116 8.71 -1.92 8.25
C GLY A 116 9.98 -2.39 8.96
N LYS A 117 10.10 -3.69 9.22
CA LYS A 117 11.30 -4.28 9.84
C LYS A 117 12.55 -4.17 8.98
N LEU A 118 12.42 -4.35 7.66
CA LEU A 118 13.55 -4.10 6.74
C LEU A 118 14.00 -2.64 6.78
N LEU A 119 13.07 -1.70 6.82
CA LEU A 119 13.38 -0.28 6.92
C LEU A 119 13.97 0.09 8.29
N GLU A 120 13.46 -0.47 9.38
CA GLU A 120 14.00 -0.29 10.72
C GLU A 120 15.47 -0.74 10.79
N MET A 121 15.79 -1.92 10.26
CA MET A 121 17.15 -2.44 10.24
C MET A 121 18.10 -1.58 9.38
N ASN A 122 17.70 -1.20 8.16
CA ASN A 122 18.58 -0.46 7.26
C ASN A 122 18.66 1.04 7.60
N LEU A 123 17.52 1.68 7.84
CA LEU A 123 17.44 3.14 8.02
C LEU A 123 17.46 3.55 9.49
N GLY A 124 16.86 2.76 10.38
CA GLY A 124 16.81 3.05 11.82
C GLY A 124 18.07 2.62 12.55
N MET A 125 18.56 1.42 12.26
CA MET A 125 19.73 0.82 12.93
C MET A 125 21.03 0.98 12.14
N GLY A 126 20.96 1.43 10.88
CA GLY A 126 22.13 1.64 10.03
C GLY A 126 22.83 0.35 9.59
N LEU A 127 22.15 -0.80 9.65
CA LEU A 127 22.72 -2.07 9.21
C LEU A 127 22.98 -2.03 7.71
N THR A 128 24.09 -2.64 7.31
CA THR A 128 24.37 -2.87 5.90
C THR A 128 23.37 -3.85 5.29
N GLN A 129 23.26 -3.84 3.96
CA GLN A 129 22.43 -4.83 3.26
C GLN A 129 22.87 -6.27 3.54
N ARG A 130 24.17 -6.51 3.78
CA ARG A 130 24.72 -7.83 4.11
C ARG A 130 24.25 -8.30 5.49
N GLU A 131 24.34 -7.43 6.49
CA GLU A 131 23.89 -7.76 7.85
C GLU A 131 22.37 -7.98 7.89
N THR A 132 21.61 -7.13 7.19
CA THR A 132 20.16 -7.32 7.05
C THR A 132 19.84 -8.64 6.36
N ALA A 133 20.59 -9.01 5.32
CA ALA A 133 20.42 -10.28 4.62
C ALA A 133 20.63 -11.48 5.55
N THR A 134 21.71 -11.47 6.32
CA THR A 134 22.02 -12.53 7.29
C THR A 134 20.94 -12.65 8.35
N ILE A 135 20.46 -11.53 8.90
CA ILE A 135 19.36 -11.55 9.88
C ILE A 135 18.08 -12.09 9.25
N TYR A 136 17.75 -11.67 8.03
CA TYR A 136 16.56 -12.16 7.33
C TYR A 136 16.64 -13.67 7.05
N GLU A 137 17.80 -14.17 6.61
CA GLU A 137 18.05 -15.59 6.38
C GLU A 137 17.92 -16.42 7.67
N TRP A 138 18.37 -15.90 8.82
CA TRP A 138 18.17 -16.55 10.11
C TRP A 138 16.70 -16.66 10.49
N VAL A 139 15.90 -15.63 10.18
CA VAL A 139 14.46 -15.63 10.45
C VAL A 139 13.68 -16.47 9.42
N ASN A 140 14.16 -16.56 8.18
CA ASN A 140 13.49 -17.20 7.05
C ASN A 140 14.40 -18.20 6.31
N PRO A 141 14.88 -19.26 6.99
CA PRO A 141 15.91 -20.15 6.44
C PRO A 141 15.47 -20.86 5.16
N GLU A 142 14.18 -21.17 5.01
CA GLU A 142 13.66 -21.91 3.85
C GLU A 142 13.43 -21.05 2.60
N THR A 143 13.24 -19.74 2.75
CA THR A 143 13.00 -18.86 1.59
C THR A 143 14.22 -18.09 1.15
N GLY A 144 15.20 -17.91 2.04
CA GLY A 144 16.46 -17.23 1.73
C GLY A 144 16.30 -15.74 1.41
N TRP A 145 17.43 -15.03 1.40
CA TRP A 145 17.46 -13.63 0.98
C TRP A 145 17.60 -13.51 -0.53
N HIS A 146 16.77 -12.67 -1.15
CA HIS A 146 16.88 -12.32 -2.56
C HIS A 146 17.14 -10.81 -2.72
N PRO A 147 18.39 -10.39 -3.04
CA PRO A 147 18.75 -8.97 -3.17
C PRO A 147 17.88 -8.23 -4.19
N GLY A 148 17.48 -8.92 -5.27
CA GLY A 148 16.64 -8.34 -6.31
C GLY A 148 15.26 -7.89 -5.83
N TRP A 149 14.65 -8.60 -4.87
CA TRP A 149 13.37 -8.19 -4.30
C TRP A 149 13.50 -6.89 -3.49
N ILE A 150 14.58 -6.77 -2.74
CA ILE A 150 14.84 -5.60 -1.87
C ILE A 150 15.24 -4.40 -2.68
N TRP A 151 16.02 -4.59 -3.73
CA TRP A 151 16.28 -3.53 -4.69
C TRP A 151 14.97 -3.00 -5.31
N GLN A 152 14.08 -3.89 -5.77
CA GLN A 152 12.78 -3.45 -6.28
C GLN A 152 11.90 -2.79 -5.21
N LEU A 153 12.08 -3.13 -3.93
CA LEU A 153 11.36 -2.56 -2.80
C LEU A 153 11.87 -1.15 -2.48
N ILE A 154 13.18 -0.96 -2.47
CA ILE A 154 13.84 0.35 -2.37
C ILE A 154 13.42 1.23 -3.55
N GLN A 155 13.46 0.72 -4.78
CA GLN A 155 12.99 1.47 -5.95
C GLN A 155 11.50 1.83 -5.83
N TRP A 156 10.66 0.88 -5.39
CA TRP A 156 9.25 1.14 -5.18
C TRP A 156 9.01 2.20 -4.10
N LEU A 157 9.71 2.14 -2.96
CA LEU A 157 9.65 3.16 -1.91
C LEU A 157 10.17 4.50 -2.40
N GLY A 158 11.30 4.55 -3.09
CA GLY A 158 11.87 5.79 -3.62
C GLY A 158 10.95 6.48 -4.64
N LEU A 159 10.20 5.69 -5.43
CA LEU A 159 9.20 6.21 -6.36
C LEU A 159 7.87 6.56 -5.69
N SER A 160 7.54 5.93 -4.55
CA SER A 160 6.25 6.12 -3.85
C SER A 160 6.33 7.14 -2.73
N MET A 161 7.51 7.38 -2.17
CA MET A 161 7.74 8.42 -1.18
C MET A 161 7.99 9.74 -1.90
N PRO A 162 7.18 10.78 -1.65
CA PRO A 162 7.51 12.10 -2.13
C PRO A 162 8.68 12.62 -1.29
N VAL A 163 9.91 12.22 -1.65
CA VAL A 163 11.14 12.55 -0.93
C VAL A 163 11.24 14.06 -0.69
N ALA A 164 10.79 14.88 -1.63
CA ALA A 164 10.67 16.33 -1.48
C ALA A 164 9.76 16.75 -0.30
N LEU A 165 8.61 16.11 -0.09
CA LEU A 165 7.70 16.39 1.03
C LEU A 165 8.27 15.92 2.38
N LEU A 166 9.02 14.81 2.39
CA LEU A 166 9.74 14.34 3.58
C LEU A 166 10.87 15.30 3.95
N LEU A 167 11.66 15.75 2.98
CA LEU A 167 12.73 16.72 3.18
C LEU A 167 12.18 18.06 3.71
N VAL A 168 11.09 18.58 3.13
CA VAL A 168 10.40 19.79 3.63
C VAL A 168 9.91 19.62 5.07
N ARG A 169 9.34 18.47 5.43
CA ARG A 169 8.91 18.18 6.81
C ARG A 169 10.08 18.05 7.80
N LEU A 170 11.26 17.68 7.32
CA LEU A 170 12.50 17.66 8.10
C LEU A 170 13.21 19.01 8.12
N GLY A 171 12.59 20.08 7.61
CA GLY A 171 13.18 21.43 7.53
C GLY A 171 14.27 21.59 6.47
N LEU A 172 14.49 20.56 5.65
CA LEU A 172 15.45 20.54 4.55
C LEU A 172 14.72 20.99 3.28
N LEU A 173 14.69 22.30 3.05
CA LEU A 173 14.21 22.86 1.79
C LEU A 173 15.21 22.52 0.68
N PRO A 174 14.75 22.12 -0.52
CA PRO A 174 15.64 21.96 -1.66
C PRO A 174 16.40 23.28 -1.88
N PRO A 175 17.72 23.24 -2.15
CA PRO A 175 18.48 24.46 -2.37
C PRO A 175 17.81 25.24 -3.51
N SER A 176 17.49 26.50 -3.26
CA SER A 176 16.88 27.37 -4.24
C SER A 176 17.77 27.39 -5.49
N MET A 177 17.24 27.01 -6.65
CA MET A 177 17.97 27.08 -7.94
C MET A 177 18.38 28.52 -8.33
N SER A 178 18.12 29.51 -7.47
CA SER A 178 18.57 30.89 -7.58
C SER A 178 19.87 31.21 -6.85
N SER A 179 20.63 30.24 -6.32
CA SER A 179 22.02 30.51 -5.92
C SER A 179 22.92 30.59 -7.15
N VAL A 180 22.82 31.73 -7.83
CA VAL A 180 23.80 32.27 -8.77
C VAL A 180 25.21 32.04 -8.24
N MET A 181 26.09 31.61 -9.15
CA MET A 181 27.55 31.65 -9.05
C MET A 181 28.06 32.59 -7.94
N ARG A 182 28.58 32.04 -6.84
CA ARG A 182 29.59 32.75 -6.08
C ARG A 182 30.93 32.37 -6.67
N SER A 183 31.50 33.36 -7.34
CA SER A 183 32.87 33.49 -7.79
C SER A 183 33.87 32.85 -6.82
N PHE A 184 34.78 32.05 -7.37
CA PHE A 184 36.04 31.70 -6.72
C PHE A 184 36.85 33.00 -6.50
N PRO A 185 37.44 33.23 -5.31
CA PRO A 185 38.50 34.21 -5.17
C PRO A 185 39.82 33.60 -5.67
N ASN A 186 40.62 34.46 -6.31
CA ASN A 186 41.89 34.20 -7.01
C ASN A 186 42.90 33.34 -6.25
#